data_AF-A0A3B9INS7-F1
#
_entry.id   AF-A0A3B9INS7-F1
#
_cell.length_a   1.000
_cell.length_b   1.000
_cell.length_c   1.000
_cell.angle_alpha   90.00
_cell.angle_beta   90.00
_cell.angle_gamma   90.00
#
_symmetry.space_group_name_H-M   'P 1'
#
loop_
_entity.id
_entity.type
_entity.pdbx_description
1 polymer ?
#
loop_
_entity_poly.entity_id
_entity_poly.type
_entity_poly.pdbx_seq_one_letter_code
_entity_poly.pdbx_strand_id
1 'polypeptide(L)'
;RALDFRQLVLDNRRLRAVAGQADDLETRLVGRSAAMIDLRRRIRTIGPTDADVLIEGPTGAGKDLVARTLHDLSPRRDRPFVAIACSALPATMIESELFG
;
A
#
# COMPACT_ATOMS: atom_id res chain seq x y z
N ARG A 1 -34.30 -26.43 1.88
CA ARG A 1 -33.33 -26.07 2.95
C ARG A 1 -31.89 -26.46 2.62
N ALA A 2 -31.54 -27.75 2.45
CA ALA A 2 -30.14 -28.14 2.15
C ALA A 2 -29.67 -27.72 0.74
N LEU A 3 -30.56 -27.79 -0.26
CA LEU A 3 -30.27 -27.37 -1.63
C LEU A 3 -30.12 -25.84 -1.74
N ASP A 4 -31.00 -25.09 -1.08
CA ASP A 4 -30.91 -23.62 -1.04
C ASP A 4 -29.61 -23.16 -0.39
N PHE A 5 -29.20 -23.81 0.70
CA PHE A 5 -27.93 -23.53 1.37
C PHE A 5 -26.73 -23.81 0.45
N ARG A 6 -26.76 -24.93 -0.28
CA ARG A 6 -25.72 -25.28 -1.27
C ARG A 6 -25.66 -24.25 -2.41
N GLN A 7 -26.81 -23.83 -2.94
CA GLN A 7 -26.86 -22.77 -3.95
C GLN A 7 -26.28 -21.47 -3.41
N LEU A 8 -26.70 -21.05 -2.22
CA LEU A 8 -26.21 -19.81 -1.60
C LEU A 8 -24.69 -19.81 -1.44
N VAL A 9 -24.09 -20.95 -1.04
CA VAL A 9 -22.64 -21.10 -0.89
C VAL A 9 -21.93 -21.02 -2.24
N LEU A 10 -22.48 -21.63 -3.29
CA LEU A 10 -21.91 -21.59 -4.64
C LEU A 10 -21.99 -20.19 -5.25
N ASP A 11 -23.12 -19.50 -5.06
CA ASP A 11 -23.30 -18.13 -5.51
C ASP A 11 -22.38 -17.19 -4.74
N ASN A 12 -22.23 -17.35 -3.42
CA ASN A 12 -21.30 -16.55 -2.64
C ASN A 12 -19.85 -16.75 -3.10
N ARG A 13 -19.45 -17.99 -3.41
CA ARG A 13 -18.12 -18.27 -3.98
C ARG A 13 -17.94 -17.64 -5.36
N ARG A 14 -18.95 -17.73 -6.24
CA ARG A 14 -18.93 -17.12 -7.57
C ARG A 14 -18.84 -15.59 -7.48
N LEU A 15 -19.66 -14.98 -6.63
CA LEU A 15 -19.65 -13.53 -6.39
C LEU A 15 -18.30 -13.07 -5.84
N ARG A 16 -17.70 -13.82 -4.89
CA ARG A 16 -16.34 -13.54 -4.38
C ARG A 16 -15.25 -13.72 -5.42
N ALA A 17 -15.38 -14.69 -6.33
CA ALA A 17 -14.42 -14.91 -7.42
C ALA A 17 -14.50 -13.80 -8.48
N VAL A 18 -15.72 -13.37 -8.85
CA VAL A 18 -15.95 -12.27 -9.82
C VAL A 18 -15.63 -10.91 -9.23
N ALA A 19 -15.90 -10.70 -7.94
CA ALA A 19 -15.52 -9.47 -7.23
C ALA A 19 -13.98 -9.33 -7.08
N GLY A 20 -13.22 -10.40 -7.37
CA GLY A 20 -11.85 -10.55 -6.91
C GLY A 20 -11.84 -10.71 -5.39
N GLN A 21 -10.94 -11.55 -4.85
CA GLN A 21 -10.53 -11.26 -3.48
C GLN A 21 -9.93 -9.86 -3.52
N ALA A 22 -10.41 -8.96 -2.65
CA ALA A 22 -9.86 -7.62 -2.55
C ALA A 22 -8.35 -7.79 -2.38
N ASP A 23 -7.63 -7.39 -3.42
CA ASP A 23 -6.19 -7.44 -3.41
C ASP A 23 -5.73 -6.60 -2.22
N ASP A 24 -4.73 -7.07 -1.46
CA ASP A 24 -4.29 -6.39 -0.23
C ASP A 24 -3.93 -4.91 -0.55
N LEU A 25 -3.36 -4.68 -1.73
CA LEU A 25 -3.11 -3.34 -2.27
C LEU A 25 -4.37 -2.55 -2.63
N GLU A 26 -5.44 -3.18 -3.13
CA GLU A 26 -6.69 -2.46 -3.45
C GLU A 26 -7.40 -2.01 -2.18
N THR A 27 -7.24 -2.77 -1.09
CA THR A 27 -7.80 -2.44 0.24
C THR A 27 -7.04 -1.29 0.89
N ARG A 28 -5.72 -1.25 0.75
CA ARG A 28 -4.85 -0.20 1.31
C ARG A 28 -4.84 1.08 0.47
N LEU A 29 -4.75 0.93 -0.85
CA LEU A 29 -4.70 2.02 -1.82
C LEU A 29 -6.00 2.03 -2.63
N VAL A 30 -7.03 2.64 -2.05
CA VAL A 30 -8.40 2.64 -2.59
C VAL A 30 -8.51 3.42 -3.91
N GLY A 31 -9.40 2.96 -4.79
CA GLY A 31 -9.71 3.62 -6.04
C GLY A 31 -9.53 2.72 -7.25
N ARG A 32 -10.33 2.96 -8.29
CA ARG A 32 -10.39 2.13 -9.51
C ARG A 32 -10.01 2.87 -10.79
N SER A 33 -9.47 4.09 -10.66
CA SER A 33 -8.99 4.86 -11.81
C SER A 33 -7.78 4.17 -12.46
N ALA A 34 -7.56 4.42 -13.75
CA ALA A 34 -6.39 3.91 -14.46
C ALA A 34 -5.06 4.29 -13.76
N ALA A 35 -4.99 5.50 -13.20
CA ALA A 35 -3.83 5.97 -12.43
C ALA A 35 -3.59 5.12 -11.15
N MET A 36 -4.64 4.76 -10.41
CA MET A 36 -4.50 3.90 -9.22
C MET A 36 -4.12 2.47 -9.58
N ILE A 37 -4.62 1.95 -10.71
CA ILE A 37 -4.21 0.64 -11.23
C ILE A 37 -2.72 0.67 -11.59
N ASP A 38 -2.26 1.73 -12.27
CA ASP A 38 -0.85 1.92 -12.62
C ASP A 38 0.05 2.04 -11.39
N LEU A 39 -0.37 2.84 -10.41
CA LEU A 39 0.35 3.02 -9.16
C LEU A 39 0.54 1.69 -8.42
N ARG A 40 -0.52 0.90 -8.23
CA ARG A 40 -0.44 -0.42 -7.59
C ARG A 40 0.49 -1.37 -8.36
N ARG A 41 0.49 -1.30 -9.69
CA ARG A 41 1.42 -2.10 -10.52
C ARG A 41 2.87 -1.70 -10.26
N ARG A 42 3.20 -0.41 -10.27
CA ARG A 42 4.56 0.10 -9.99
C ARG A 42 5.03 -0.30 -8.60
N ILE A 43 4.16 -0.17 -7.60
CA ILE A 43 4.46 -0.56 -6.21
C ILE A 43 4.80 -2.05 -6.12
N ARG A 44 4.07 -2.93 -6.81
CA ARG A 44 4.41 -4.36 -6.87
C ARG A 44 5.76 -4.63 -7.50
N THR A 45 6.11 -3.87 -8.54
CA THR A 45 7.39 -4.03 -9.24
C THR A 45 8.56 -3.54 -8.39
N ILE A 46 8.41 -2.39 -7.74
CA ILE A 46 9.50 -1.71 -7.02
C ILE A 46 9.65 -2.23 -5.58
N GLY A 47 8.55 -2.58 -4.91
CA GLY A 47 8.54 -3.01 -3.51
C GLY A 47 9.59 -4.08 -3.16
N PRO A 48 9.77 -5.15 -3.96
CA PRO A 48 10.78 -6.19 -3.71
C PRO A 48 12.24 -5.75 -3.92
N THR A 49 12.49 -4.57 -4.48
CA THR A 49 13.83 -4.08 -4.83
C THR A 49 14.46 -3.28 -3.69
N ASP A 50 15.75 -3.00 -3.81
CA ASP A 50 16.50 -2.14 -2.87
C ASP A 50 16.80 -0.75 -3.45
N ALA A 51 15.97 -0.29 -4.38
CA ALA A 51 16.12 1.02 -5.00
C ALA A 51 15.54 2.12 -4.11
N ASP A 52 16.18 3.29 -4.11
CA ASP A 52 15.62 4.49 -3.51
C ASP A 52 14.39 4.97 -4.30
N VAL A 53 13.32 5.31 -3.59
CA VAL A 53 12.03 5.69 -4.19
C VAL A 53 11.64 7.11 -3.82
N LEU A 54 11.38 7.94 -4.84
CA LEU A 54 10.76 9.25 -4.69
C LEU A 54 9.25 9.15 -4.95
N ILE A 55 8.44 9.62 -3.99
CA ILE A 55 6.97 9.66 -4.10
C ILE A 55 6.52 11.10 -4.26
N GLU A 56 5.98 11.43 -5.42
CA GLU A 56 5.49 12.78 -5.73
C GLU A 56 3.97 12.85 -5.74
N GLY A 57 3.44 13.99 -5.31
CA GLY A 57 2.01 14.26 -5.37
C GLY A 57 1.57 15.37 -4.41
N PRO A 58 0.35 15.90 -4.57
CA PRO A 58 -0.18 16.95 -3.71
C PRO A 58 -0.27 16.55 -2.23
N THR A 59 -0.40 17.55 -1.35
CA THR A 59 -0.71 17.33 0.06
C THR A 59 -2.04 16.57 0.19
N GLY A 60 -2.08 15.54 1.03
CA GLY A 60 -3.28 14.70 1.22
C GLY A 60 -3.48 13.59 0.19
N ALA A 61 -2.62 13.43 -0.82
CA ALA A 61 -2.75 12.37 -1.84
C ALA A 61 -2.41 10.94 -1.35
N GLY A 62 -2.08 10.75 -0.06
CA GLY A 62 -1.75 9.43 0.51
C GLY A 62 -0.32 8.94 0.26
N LYS A 63 0.65 9.85 0.12
CA LYS A 63 2.08 9.50 -0.09
C LYS A 63 2.63 8.60 1.02
N ASP A 64 2.25 8.84 2.28
CA ASP A 64 2.69 8.04 3.43
C ASP A 64 2.16 6.60 3.37
N LEU A 65 0.93 6.43 2.87
CA LEU A 65 0.33 5.12 2.60
C LEU A 65 1.12 4.37 1.52
N VAL A 66 1.54 5.06 0.46
CA VAL A 66 2.40 4.48 -0.58
C VAL A 66 3.75 4.05 -0.01
N ALA A 67 4.38 4.88 0.82
CA ALA A 67 5.68 4.56 1.45
C ALA A 67 5.59 3.33 2.35
N ARG A 68 4.57 3.24 3.22
CA ARG A 68 4.33 2.06 4.06
C ARG A 68 4.05 0.81 3.24
N THR A 69 3.27 0.95 2.18
CA THR A 69 2.95 -0.16 1.28
C THR A 69 4.20 -0.71 0.58
N LEU A 70 5.11 0.17 0.14
CA LEU A 70 6.41 -0.24 -0.42
C LEU A 70 7.24 -1.00 0.62
N HIS A 71 7.31 -0.51 1.86
CA HIS A 71 8.00 -1.20 2.95
C HIS A 71 7.42 -2.60 3.21
N ASP A 72 6.10 -2.71 3.29
CA ASP A 72 5.40 -3.98 3.57
C ASP A 72 5.59 -5.03 2.47
N LEU A 73 5.81 -4.59 1.23
CA LEU A 73 6.10 -5.48 0.09
C LEU A 73 7.59 -5.76 -0.11
N SER A 74 8.46 -5.12 0.66
CA SER A 74 9.90 -5.28 0.55
C SER A 74 10.44 -6.48 1.34
N PRO A 75 11.67 -6.94 1.05
CA PRO A 75 12.37 -7.91 1.91
C PRO A 75 12.60 -7.41 3.34
N ARG A 76 12.42 -6.11 3.58
CA ARG A 76 12.63 -5.43 4.87
C ARG A 76 11.33 -5.23 5.66
N ARG A 77 10.19 -5.77 5.23
CA ARG A 77 8.87 -5.60 5.88
C ARG A 77 8.88 -5.88 7.40
N ASP A 78 9.69 -6.83 7.85
CA ASP A 78 9.78 -7.25 9.25
C ASP A 78 10.75 -6.37 10.08
N ARG A 79 11.37 -5.37 9.45
CA ARG A 79 12.25 -4.39 10.09
C ARG A 79 11.47 -3.10 10.42
N PRO A 80 11.98 -2.27 11.35
CA PRO A 80 11.35 -0.99 11.68
C PRO A 80 11.20 -0.08 10.45
N PHE A 81 10.03 0.53 10.32
CA PHE A 81 9.78 1.61 9.37
C PHE A 81 9.78 2.94 10.13
N VAL A 82 10.79 3.78 9.89
CA VAL A 82 10.93 5.08 10.56
C VAL A 82 10.52 6.18 9.59
N ALA A 83 9.44 6.88 9.89
CA ALA A 83 8.96 8.02 9.11
C ALA A 83 9.42 9.32 9.75
N ILE A 84 10.01 10.21 8.96
CA ILE A 84 10.51 11.50 9.43
C ILE A 84 9.76 12.61 8.69
N ALA A 85 9.04 13.44 9.45
CA ALA A 85 8.32 14.58 8.91
C ALA A 85 9.25 15.81 8.87
N CYS A 86 9.95 16.01 7.75
CA CYS A 86 10.94 17.10 7.62
C CYS A 86 10.35 18.50 7.82
N SER A 87 9.04 18.69 7.58
CA SER A 87 8.38 19.98 7.83
C SER A 87 8.25 20.35 9.30
N ALA A 88 8.35 19.38 10.20
CA ALA A 88 8.24 19.57 11.64
C ALA A 88 9.62 19.74 12.33
N LEU A 89 10.72 19.53 11.61
CA LEU A 89 12.08 19.59 12.14
C LEU A 89 12.74 20.92 11.77
N PRO A 90 13.23 21.70 12.74
CA PRO A 90 14.06 22.87 12.47
C PRO A 90 15.34 22.45 11.74
N ALA A 91 15.75 23.19 10.70
CA ALA A 91 16.92 22.86 9.88
C ALA A 91 18.20 22.65 10.72
N THR A 92 18.33 23.38 11.83
CA THR A 92 19.46 23.30 12.75
C THR A 92 19.48 22.04 13.63
N MET A 93 18.37 21.30 13.71
CA MET A 93 18.23 20.07 14.51
C MET A 93 18.19 18.79 13.66
N ILE A 94 18.07 18.92 12.33
CA ILE A 94 17.99 17.77 11.42
C ILE A 94 19.24 16.89 11.53
N GLU A 95 20.43 17.48 11.64
CA GLU A 95 21.68 16.72 11.69
C GLU A 95 21.79 15.89 12.98
N SER A 96 21.49 16.49 14.14
CA SER A 96 21.50 15.79 15.43
C SER A 96 20.42 14.70 15.54
N GLU A 97 19.25 14.89 14.95
CA GLU A 97 18.17 13.89 14.99
C GLU A 97 18.41 12.71 14.02
N LEU A 98 19.05 12.95 12.88
CA LEU A 98 19.32 11.91 11.87
C LEU A 98 20.57 11.09 12.18
N PHE A 99 21.59 11.71 12.76
CA PHE A 99 22.92 11.10 12.90
C PHE A 99 23.37 10.90 14.36
N GLY A 100 22.70 11.57 15.32
CA GLY A 100 23.08 11.57 16.73
C GLY A 100 24.10 12.66 17.07
#